data_AF-A0A3B6GSF5-F1
#
_entry.id   AF-A0A3B6GSF5-F1
#
_cell.length_a   1.000
_cell.length_b   1.000
_cell.length_c   1.000
_cell.angle_alpha   90.00
_cell.angle_beta   90.00
_cell.angle_gamma   90.00
#
_symmetry.space_group_name_H-M   'P 1'
#
loop_
_entity.id
_entity.type
_entity.pdbx_description
1 polymer ?
#
loop_
_entity_poly.entity_id
_entity_poly.type
_entity_poly.pdbx_seq_one_letter_code
_entity_poly.pdbx_strand_id
1 'polypeptide(L)'
;MARIVWRSIGVVLGTDTCPSNYWQYFIWCHKFLPGKQTFYTVGLAATCWAIWLARNRATFEKKQIKTPFEIVFSLCSFLLYWTWLQQGEDAKELRTGAEMIRASTMQLMKMCGAVKQPIQGA
;
A
#
# COMPACT_ATOMS: atom_id res chain seq x y z
N MET A 1 -5.24 -7.97 7.77
CA MET A 1 -4.15 -7.01 7.46
C MET A 1 -3.69 -7.11 6.02
N ALA A 2 -2.98 -8.17 5.62
CA ALA A 2 -2.41 -8.30 4.28
C ALA A 2 -3.43 -8.09 3.14
N ARG A 3 -4.59 -8.77 3.18
CA ARG A 3 -5.64 -8.62 2.16
C ARG A 3 -6.14 -7.19 1.99
N ILE A 4 -6.22 -6.40 3.08
CA ILE A 4 -6.69 -5.01 3.00
C ILE A 4 -5.61 -4.15 2.37
N VAL A 5 -4.35 -4.31 2.77
CA VAL A 5 -3.22 -3.58 2.20
C VAL A 5 -3.12 -3.83 0.70
N TRP A 6 -3.12 -5.10 0.29
CA TRP A 6 -3.07 -5.47 -1.14
C TRP A 6 -4.27 -4.97 -1.94
N ARG A 7 -5.47 -4.98 -1.36
CA ARG A 7 -6.66 -4.38 -2.00
C ARG A 7 -6.54 -2.86 -2.12
N SER A 8 -6.01 -2.18 -1.12
CA SER A 8 -5.76 -0.73 -1.21
C SER A 8 -4.77 -0.41 -2.33
N ILE A 9 -3.68 -1.17 -2.44
CA ILE A 9 -2.71 -1.02 -3.54
C ILE A 9 -3.38 -1.36 -4.89
N GLY A 10 -4.23 -2.40 -4.94
CA GLY A 10 -4.94 -2.76 -6.15
C GLY A 10 -5.89 -1.67 -6.64
N VAL A 11 -6.62 -1.01 -5.74
CA VAL A 11 -7.43 0.15 -6.12
C VAL A 11 -6.58 1.24 -6.78
N VAL A 12 -5.36 1.49 -6.27
CA VAL A 12 -4.43 2.47 -6.88
C VAL A 12 -3.99 2.05 -8.28
N LEU A 13 -3.76 0.76 -8.49
CA LEU A 13 -3.43 0.20 -9.80
C LEU A 13 -4.65 -0.01 -10.72
N GLY A 14 -5.84 0.37 -10.28
CA GLY A 14 -7.08 0.22 -11.05
C GLY A 14 -7.57 -1.24 -11.17
N THR A 15 -7.29 -2.07 -10.17
CA THR A 15 -7.64 -3.50 -10.17
C THR A 15 -8.34 -3.92 -8.88
N ASP A 16 -9.33 -4.80 -9.02
CA ASP A 16 -10.07 -5.44 -7.93
C ASP A 16 -9.42 -6.74 -7.46
N THR A 17 -8.45 -7.25 -8.24
CA THR A 17 -7.72 -8.48 -7.95
C THR A 17 -6.65 -8.27 -6.87
N CYS A 18 -6.51 -9.26 -5.99
CA CYS A 18 -5.53 -9.24 -4.90
C CYS A 18 -4.68 -10.52 -4.97
N PRO A 19 -3.34 -10.43 -4.96
CA PRO A 19 -2.48 -11.60 -4.94
C PRO A 19 -2.64 -12.38 -3.63
N SER A 20 -2.68 -13.71 -3.73
CA SER A 20 -2.77 -14.62 -2.58
C SER A 20 -1.44 -15.30 -2.22
N ASN A 21 -0.47 -15.28 -3.13
CA ASN A 21 0.86 -15.85 -2.95
C ASN A 21 1.90 -15.04 -3.75
N TYR A 22 3.19 -15.33 -3.54
CA TYR A 22 4.29 -14.62 -4.20
C TYR A 22 4.24 -14.71 -5.72
N TRP A 23 3.92 -15.88 -6.27
CA TRP A 23 3.83 -16.05 -7.72
C TRP A 23 2.74 -15.17 -8.34
N GLN A 24 1.55 -15.17 -7.74
CA GLN A 24 0.46 -14.29 -8.16
C GLN A 24 0.82 -12.81 -8.02
N TYR A 25 1.60 -12.44 -7.01
CA TYR A 25 2.10 -11.08 -6.86
C TYR A 25 2.96 -10.66 -8.05
N PHE A 26 3.95 -11.46 -8.44
CA PHE A 26 4.82 -11.11 -9.57
C PHE A 26 4.05 -11.05 -10.90
N ILE A 27 3.13 -11.99 -11.15
CA ILE A 27 2.25 -11.93 -12.34
C ILE A 27 1.40 -10.66 -12.33
N TRP A 28 0.85 -10.31 -11.18
CA TRP A 28 0.03 -9.13 -11.00
C TRP A 28 0.83 -7.84 -11.25
N CYS A 29 2.04 -7.74 -10.70
CA CYS A 29 2.97 -6.65 -11.00
C CYS A 29 3.30 -6.57 -12.49
N HIS A 30 3.59 -7.69 -13.14
CA HIS A 30 3.83 -7.71 -14.60
C HIS A 30 2.64 -7.19 -15.41
N LYS A 31 1.41 -7.45 -14.96
CA LYS A 31 0.20 -7.01 -15.64
C LYS A 31 -0.10 -5.52 -15.44
N PHE A 32 0.06 -5.01 -14.21
CA PHE A 32 -0.41 -3.67 -13.85
C PHE A 32 0.72 -2.62 -13.74
N LEU A 33 1.99 -3.06 -13.72
CA LEU A 33 3.17 -2.19 -13.66
C LEU A 33 4.20 -2.60 -14.74
N PRO A 34 3.84 -2.64 -16.03
CA PRO A 34 4.74 -3.08 -17.09
C PRO A 34 6.01 -2.22 -17.14
N GLY A 35 7.17 -2.86 -17.29
CA GLY A 35 8.47 -2.18 -17.35
C GLY A 35 9.05 -1.73 -16.00
N LYS A 36 8.39 -2.04 -14.87
CA LYS A 36 8.82 -1.63 -13.52
C LYS A 36 9.37 -2.78 -12.67
N GLN A 37 9.98 -3.78 -13.32
CA GLN A 37 10.43 -5.02 -12.68
C GLN A 37 11.38 -4.78 -11.48
N THR A 38 12.25 -3.78 -11.59
CA THR A 38 13.18 -3.35 -10.53
C THR A 38 12.45 -2.98 -9.23
N PHE A 39 11.22 -2.46 -9.32
CA PHE A 39 10.44 -2.03 -8.17
C PHE A 39 9.54 -3.12 -7.58
N TYR A 40 9.37 -4.27 -8.25
CA TYR A 40 8.47 -5.32 -7.74
C TYR A 40 8.95 -5.85 -6.40
N THR A 41 10.25 -6.10 -6.26
CA THR A 41 10.83 -6.57 -5.00
C THR A 41 10.79 -5.48 -3.94
N VAL A 42 11.01 -4.22 -4.31
CA VAL A 42 10.95 -3.05 -3.40
C VAL A 42 9.54 -2.91 -2.82
N GLY A 43 8.51 -2.94 -3.67
CA GLY A 43 7.11 -2.88 -3.23
C GLY A 43 6.71 -4.04 -2.32
N LEU A 44 7.17 -5.26 -2.65
CA LEU A 44 6.91 -6.45 -1.85
C LEU A 44 7.57 -6.36 -0.47
N ALA A 45 8.85 -5.98 -0.44
CA ALA A 45 9.61 -5.84 0.80
C ALA A 45 9.00 -4.77 1.71
N ALA A 46 8.64 -3.60 1.16
CA ALA A 46 8.04 -2.52 1.92
C ALA A 46 6.67 -2.95 2.50
N THR A 47 5.88 -3.70 1.73
CA THR A 47 4.57 -4.19 2.16
C THR A 47 4.69 -5.24 3.26
N CYS A 48 5.58 -6.22 3.08
CA CYS A 48 5.88 -7.23 4.09
C CYS A 48 6.39 -6.60 5.38
N TRP A 49 7.29 -5.62 5.28
CA TRP A 49 7.86 -4.92 6.42
C TRP A 49 6.81 -4.10 7.18
N ALA A 50 5.95 -3.37 6.47
CA ALA A 50 4.84 -2.63 7.08
C ALA A 50 3.87 -3.55 7.82
N ILE A 51 3.51 -4.70 7.23
CA ILE A 51 2.63 -5.69 7.87
C ILE A 51 3.31 -6.31 9.10
N TRP A 52 4.58 -6.67 9.01
CA TRP A 52 5.33 -7.25 10.12
C TRP A 52 5.44 -6.27 11.29
N LEU A 53 5.82 -5.02 11.04
CA LEU A 53 5.93 -3.97 12.05
C LEU A 53 4.58 -3.71 12.74
N ALA A 54 3.50 -3.65 11.95
CA ALA A 54 2.14 -3.49 12.44
C ALA A 54 1.73 -4.64 13.38
N ARG A 55 2.03 -5.89 12.99
CA ARG A 55 1.76 -7.08 13.84
C ARG A 55 2.58 -7.07 15.12
N ASN A 56 3.86 -6.74 15.04
CA ASN A 56 4.73 -6.70 16.22
C ASN A 56 4.27 -5.65 17.23
N ARG A 57 3.91 -4.45 16.79
CA ARG A 57 3.37 -3.41 17.67
C ARG A 57 2.07 -3.83 18.36
N ALA A 58 1.19 -4.52 17.65
CA ALA A 58 -0.05 -5.03 18.22
C ALA A 58 0.21 -6.12 19.28
N THR A 59 1.15 -7.04 19.03
CA THR A 59 1.48 -8.15 19.93
C THR A 59 2.30 -7.71 21.14
N PHE A 60 3.39 -6.97 20.93
CA PHE A 60 4.39 -6.68 21.97
C PHE A 60 4.15 -5.35 22.68
N GLU A 61 3.70 -4.32 21.96
CA GLU A 61 3.45 -2.99 22.54
C GLU A 61 1.98 -2.77 22.92
N LYS A 62 1.10 -3.76 22.66
CA LYS A 62 -0.36 -3.67 22.82
C LYS A 62 -0.99 -2.49 22.06
N LYS A 63 -0.30 -1.95 21.05
CA LYS A 63 -0.79 -0.86 20.19
C LYS A 63 -1.61 -1.46 19.06
N GLN A 64 -2.92 -1.56 19.29
CA GLN A 64 -3.86 -2.01 18.27
C GLN A 64 -3.93 -1.01 17.11
N ILE A 65 -3.99 -1.54 15.90
CA ILE A 65 -4.12 -0.75 14.68
C ILE A 65 -5.56 -0.24 14.61
N LYS A 66 -5.74 1.08 14.61
CA LYS A 66 -7.09 1.69 14.65
C LYS A 66 -7.74 1.67 13.28
N THR A 67 -6.94 1.79 12.23
CA THR A 67 -7.41 1.71 10.85
C THR A 67 -6.44 0.93 9.96
N PRO A 68 -6.93 0.09 9.03
CA PRO A 68 -6.05 -0.64 8.11
C PRO A 68 -5.23 0.29 7.20
N PHE A 69 -5.65 1.55 7.02
CA PHE A 69 -4.92 2.56 6.27
C PHE A 69 -3.58 2.93 6.93
N GLU A 70 -3.40 2.76 8.25
CA GLU A 70 -2.12 3.02 8.93
C GLU A 70 -0.98 2.15 8.36
N ILE A 71 -1.29 0.92 7.97
CA ILE A 71 -0.31 0.00 7.38
C ILE A 71 0.08 0.49 5.98
N VAL A 72 -0.89 1.00 5.21
CA VAL A 72 -0.65 1.55 3.86
C VAL A 72 0.15 2.85 3.93
N PHE A 73 -0.12 3.72 4.91
CA PHE A 73 0.71 4.90 5.15
C PHE A 73 2.12 4.52 5.59
N SER A 74 2.28 3.49 6.43
CA SER A 74 3.60 2.97 6.80
C SER A 74 4.36 2.44 5.59
N LEU A 75 3.69 1.69 4.71
CA LEU A 75 4.22 1.28 3.40
C LEU A 75 4.69 2.49 2.58
N CYS A 76 3.86 3.53 2.43
CA CYS A 76 4.23 4.74 1.70
C CYS A 76 5.46 5.41 2.31
N SER A 77 5.54 5.47 3.65
CA SER A 77 6.71 5.99 4.35
C SER A 77 7.96 5.16 4.07
N PHE A 78 7.88 3.83 3.99
CA PHE A 78 9.02 2.99 3.60
C PHE A 78 9.43 3.19 2.14
N LEU A 79 8.48 3.31 1.23
CA LEU A 79 8.79 3.56 -0.19
C LEU A 79 9.47 4.92 -0.39
N LEU A 80 8.94 5.97 0.25
CA LEU A 80 9.60 7.28 0.33
C LEU A 80 10.94 7.19 1.05
N TYR A 81 11.04 6.34 2.07
CA TYR A 81 12.29 6.05 2.76
C TYR A 81 13.27 5.28 1.87
N TRP A 82 12.85 4.66 0.77
CA TRP A 82 13.75 3.89 -0.09
C TRP A 82 14.09 4.61 -1.39
N THR A 83 13.57 5.83 -1.60
CA THR A 83 13.89 6.63 -2.78
C THR A 83 15.36 6.99 -2.85
N TRP A 84 16.03 7.21 -1.71
CA TRP A 84 17.47 7.50 -1.71
C TRP A 84 18.34 6.28 -1.91
N LEU A 85 17.78 5.07 -1.77
CA LEU A 85 18.48 3.84 -2.10
C LEU A 85 18.46 3.57 -3.61
N GLN A 86 17.64 4.31 -4.37
CA GLN A 86 17.56 4.23 -5.83
C GLN A 86 18.48 5.28 -6.48
N GLN A 87 18.95 4.99 -7.68
CA GLN A 87 19.81 5.90 -8.45
C GLN A 87 19.02 6.66 -9.52
N GLY A 88 19.39 7.91 -9.77
CA GLY A 88 18.91 8.67 -10.92
C GLY A 88 17.38 8.78 -11.03
N GLU A 89 16.86 8.35 -12.17
CA GLU A 89 15.43 8.44 -12.52
C GLU A 89 14.55 7.49 -11.69
N ASP A 90 15.11 6.34 -11.27
CA ASP A 90 14.39 5.35 -10.47
C ASP A 90 13.93 5.90 -9.11
N ALA A 91 14.71 6.80 -8.52
CA ALA A 91 14.36 7.49 -7.28
C ALA A 91 13.12 8.37 -7.45
N LYS A 92 13.00 9.06 -8.59
CA LYS A 92 11.86 9.92 -8.92
C LYS A 92 10.62 9.07 -9.20
N GLU A 93 10.77 7.97 -9.93
CA GLU A 93 9.67 7.06 -10.21
C GLU A 93 9.12 6.40 -8.94
N LEU A 94 10.00 5.89 -8.08
CA LEU A 94 9.60 5.27 -6.81
C LEU A 94 8.88 6.28 -5.91
N ARG A 95 9.38 7.51 -5.85
CA ARG A 95 8.75 8.60 -5.10
C ARG A 95 7.35 8.90 -5.64
N THR A 96 7.23 9.04 -6.95
CA THR A 96 5.95 9.33 -7.61
C THR A 96 4.94 8.21 -7.32
N GLY A 97 5.35 6.95 -7.44
CA GLY A 97 4.51 5.80 -7.11
C GLY A 97 4.06 5.82 -5.64
N ALA A 98 4.96 6.12 -4.71
CA ALA A 98 4.62 6.22 -3.28
C ALA A 98 3.62 7.35 -2.99
N GLU A 99 3.79 8.51 -3.64
CA GLU A 99 2.86 9.64 -3.51
C GLU A 99 1.48 9.34 -4.11
N MET A 100 1.42 8.63 -5.25
CA MET A 100 0.17 8.15 -5.86
C MET A 100 -0.57 7.18 -4.93
N ILE A 101 0.15 6.22 -4.32
CA ILE A 101 -0.45 5.28 -3.37
C ILE A 101 -1.02 6.04 -2.16
N ARG A 102 -0.26 7.00 -1.63
CA ARG A 102 -0.68 7.83 -0.50
C ARG A 102 -1.93 8.65 -0.84
N ALA A 103 -1.96 9.32 -1.99
CA ALA A 103 -3.09 10.13 -2.43
C ALA A 103 -4.37 9.31 -2.59
N SER A 104 -4.27 8.16 -3.28
CA SER A 104 -5.39 7.25 -3.51
C SER A 104 -5.91 6.66 -2.19
N THR A 105 -5.00 6.33 -1.26
CA THR A 105 -5.36 5.85 0.08
C THR A 105 -6.11 6.92 0.88
N MET A 106 -5.69 8.19 0.80
CA MET A 106 -6.41 9.30 1.42
C MET A 106 -7.81 9.47 0.84
N GLN A 107 -7.97 9.34 -0.48
CA GLN A 107 -9.29 9.38 -1.12
C GLN A 107 -10.19 8.22 -0.65
N LEU A 108 -9.66 6.99 -0.60
CA LEU A 108 -10.39 5.83 -0.07
C LEU A 108 -10.82 6.04 1.38
N MET A 109 -9.93 6.56 2.22
CA MET A 109 -10.23 6.86 3.62
C MET A 109 -11.35 7.90 3.75
N LYS A 110 -11.35 8.95 2.91
CA LYS A 110 -12.43 9.96 2.86
C LYS A 110 -13.76 9.34 2.44
N MET A 111 -13.79 8.50 1.40
CA MET A 111 -15.01 7.83 0.96
C MET A 111 -15.58 6.90 2.03
N CYS A 112 -14.73 6.12 2.72
CA CYS A 112 -15.18 5.30 3.85
C CYS A 112 -15.71 6.13 5.04
N GLY A 113 -15.22 7.35 5.22
CA GLY A 113 -15.75 8.30 6.21
C GLY A 113 -17.11 8.86 5.81
N ALA A 114 -17.30 9.19 4.53
CA ALA A 114 -18.59 9.66 4.00
C ALA A 114 -19.69 8.58 4.08
N VAL A 115 -19.35 7.31 3.81
CA VAL A 115 -20.29 6.17 3.95
C VAL A 115 -20.71 5.92 5.41
N LYS A 116 -19.90 6.36 6.40
CA LYS A 116 -20.25 6.25 7.82
C LYS A 116 -21.20 7.35 8.31
N GLN A 117 -21.46 8.41 7.53
CA GLN A 117 -22.52 9.33 7.87
C GLN A 117 -23.87 8.66 7.59
N PRO A 118 -24.80 8.58 8.57
CA PRO A 118 -26.13 8.07 8.30
C PRO A 118 -26.75 8.92 7.20
N ILE A 119 -27.43 8.27 6.24
CA ILE A 119 -28.24 8.95 5.23
C ILE A 119 -29.23 9.83 6.00
N GLN A 120 -28.91 11.12 6.11
CA GLN A 120 -29.76 12.10 6.76
C GLN A 120 -30.66 12.63 5.65
N GLY A 121 -31.83 12.03 5.50
CA GLY A 121 -32.86 12.51 4.60
C GLY A 121 -33.74 11.42 3.99
N ALA A 122 -34.83 11.10 4.68
CA ALA A 122 -36.15 10.94 4.10
C ALA A 122 -37.17 11.37 5.17
#